data_AF-A0A8T1VXZ2-F1
#
_entry.id   AF-A0A8T1VXZ2-F1
#
_cell.length_a   1.000
_cell.length_b   1.000
_cell.length_c   1.000
_cell.angle_alpha   90.00
_cell.angle_beta   90.00
_cell.angle_gamma   90.00
#
_symmetry.space_group_name_H-M   'P 1'
#
loop_
_entity.id
_entity.type
_entity.pdbx_description
1 polymer ?
#
loop_
_entity_poly.entity_id
_entity_poly.type
_entity_poly.pdbx_seq_one_letter_code
_entity_poly.pdbx_strand_id
1 'polypeptide(L)'
;MLFTGAFFSRYSDRKAITKCSYVLEMQLFLHPNFKSFDGFLKRIVTLCNSDENGAATSAGERNFTKIKKAIYSKVRAIMLSVATTRLPTTTLTEDELPPVAPTLFSEDLMELIGDVIDGDRVAPEAVQDMDAARVDEELERWEGTPTSFQQNGERPVTVLEFWKRQEESGTYKFLPLVVRVLFAIPSSSAQIERDFGTAGQLVTPQRGSIAPHNVDMSAFLNCNRHFVDVTQCSKIRERDIDMYIPSNVKVSMEDDDAEGYDEDDDDDKTSSSSSSSSSLSTSSTP
;
A
#
# COMPACT_ATOMS: atom_id res chain seq x y z
N MET A 1 16.81 17.99 14.57
CA MET A 1 16.65 17.05 15.71
C MET A 1 15.21 16.56 15.93
N LEU A 2 14.16 17.23 15.41
CA LEU A 2 12.76 16.84 15.67
C LEU A 2 12.32 15.53 14.96
N PHE A 3 12.83 15.26 13.76
CA PHE A 3 12.41 14.09 12.97
C PHE A 3 12.77 12.75 13.61
N THR A 4 13.99 12.59 14.15
CA THR A 4 14.42 11.34 14.78
C THR A 4 13.60 11.03 16.02
N GLY A 5 13.35 12.03 16.88
CA GLY A 5 12.48 11.87 18.05
C GLY A 5 11.05 11.47 17.67
N ALA A 6 10.46 12.14 16.69
CA ALA A 6 9.12 11.81 16.21
C ALA A 6 9.05 10.41 15.58
N PHE A 7 10.02 10.04 14.74
CA PHE A 7 10.07 8.73 14.10
C PHE A 7 10.21 7.59 15.11
N PHE A 8 11.13 7.70 16.07
CA PHE A 8 11.40 6.64 17.05
C PHE A 8 10.40 6.62 18.22
N SER A 9 9.56 7.65 18.38
CA SER A 9 8.48 7.65 19.38
C SER A 9 7.58 6.41 19.29
N ARG A 10 7.39 5.84 18.10
CA ARG A 10 6.64 4.60 17.88
C ARG A 10 7.22 3.36 18.56
N TYR A 11 8.42 3.44 19.13
CA TYR A 11 9.04 2.36 19.89
C TYR A 11 9.13 2.65 21.39
N SER A 12 8.88 3.89 21.84
CA SER A 12 9.05 4.32 23.22
C SER A 12 7.79 4.95 23.84
N ASP A 13 7.04 5.77 23.10
CA ASP A 13 5.78 6.36 23.56
C ASP A 13 4.60 5.38 23.43
N ARG A 14 3.91 5.16 24.54
CA ARG A 14 2.72 4.30 24.65
C ARG A 14 1.60 4.70 23.68
N LYS A 15 1.35 5.99 23.47
CA LYS A 15 0.29 6.46 22.56
C LYS A 15 0.68 6.18 21.12
N ALA A 16 1.91 6.55 20.75
CA ALA A 16 2.47 6.29 19.41
C ALA A 16 2.49 4.80 19.08
N ILE A 17 2.91 3.94 20.03
CA ILE A 17 2.94 2.48 19.84
C ILE A 17 1.57 1.92 19.44
N THR A 18 0.50 2.44 20.04
CA THR A 18 -0.86 1.93 19.79
C THR A 18 -1.41 2.40 18.44
N LYS A 19 -1.06 3.61 18.01
CA LYS A 19 -1.58 4.23 16.79
C LYS A 19 -0.76 3.92 15.53
N CYS A 20 0.50 3.52 15.67
CA CYS A 20 1.39 3.34 14.51
C CYS A 20 0.90 2.23 13.56
N SER A 21 1.10 2.44 12.27
CA SER A 21 0.74 1.48 11.22
C SER A 21 1.73 0.33 11.09
N TYR A 22 3.01 0.54 11.45
CA TYR A 22 4.10 -0.44 11.37
C TYR A 22 4.31 -1.09 9.99
N VAL A 23 4.02 -0.37 8.90
CA VAL A 23 4.14 -0.91 7.53
C VAL A 23 5.53 -1.45 7.23
N LEU A 24 6.59 -0.72 7.61
CA LEU A 24 7.97 -1.14 7.39
C LEU A 24 8.30 -2.42 8.17
N GLU A 25 7.83 -2.52 9.42
CA GLU A 25 8.05 -3.68 10.26
C GLU A 25 7.25 -4.90 9.75
N MET A 26 6.07 -4.70 9.17
CA MET A 26 5.32 -5.75 8.46
C MET A 26 6.07 -6.22 7.20
N GLN A 27 6.65 -5.30 6.42
CA GLN A 27 7.48 -5.66 5.27
C GLN A 27 8.73 -6.46 5.70
N LEU A 28 9.39 -6.07 6.79
CA LEU A 28 10.52 -6.80 7.37
C LEU A 28 10.10 -8.19 7.89
N PHE A 29 8.94 -8.30 8.54
CA PHE A 29 8.38 -9.57 9.01
C PHE A 29 8.17 -10.58 7.88
N LEU A 30 7.76 -10.09 6.71
CA LEU A 30 7.56 -10.91 5.51
C LEU A 30 8.84 -11.08 4.67
N HIS A 31 9.94 -10.49 5.11
CA HIS A 31 11.22 -10.68 4.45
C HIS A 31 11.90 -11.96 4.95
N PRO A 32 12.32 -12.89 4.07
CA PRO A 32 12.90 -14.18 4.47
C PRO A 32 14.09 -14.10 5.43
N ASN A 33 14.90 -13.04 5.33
CA ASN A 33 16.05 -12.81 6.22
C ASN A 33 15.73 -12.01 7.51
N PHE A 34 14.60 -11.31 7.58
CA PHE A 34 14.28 -10.40 8.68
C PHE A 34 13.00 -10.77 9.43
N LYS A 35 12.42 -11.93 9.12
CA LYS A 35 11.18 -12.41 9.74
C LYS A 35 11.24 -12.53 11.27
N SER A 36 12.43 -12.72 11.84
CA SER A 36 12.61 -12.77 13.30
C SER A 36 12.79 -11.36 13.88
N PHE A 37 11.84 -10.96 14.72
CA PHE A 37 11.92 -9.67 15.42
C PHE A 37 12.95 -9.61 16.53
N ASP A 38 13.35 -10.76 17.08
CA ASP A 38 14.29 -10.85 18.22
C ASP A 38 15.71 -10.37 17.86
N GLY A 39 16.02 -10.19 16.58
CA GLY A 39 17.25 -9.57 16.11
C GLY A 39 17.15 -8.05 16.02
N PHE A 40 16.85 -7.56 14.81
CA PHE A 40 16.94 -6.14 14.47
C PHE A 40 15.93 -5.27 15.22
N LEU A 41 14.64 -5.65 15.22
CA LEU A 41 13.59 -4.86 15.84
C LEU A 41 13.77 -4.79 17.36
N LYS A 42 14.05 -5.92 18.02
CA LYS A 42 14.32 -5.95 19.46
C LYS A 42 15.46 -5.02 19.84
N ARG A 43 16.55 -5.00 19.06
CA ARG A 43 17.68 -4.11 19.29
C ARG A 43 17.29 -2.63 19.20
N ILE A 44 16.50 -2.25 18.19
CA ILE A 44 16.02 -0.86 18.04
C ILE A 44 15.14 -0.48 19.24
N VAL A 45 14.17 -1.32 19.58
CA VAL A 45 13.25 -1.04 20.69
C VAL A 45 14.03 -0.92 22.01
N THR A 46 14.99 -1.80 22.28
CA THR A 46 15.84 -1.70 23.46
C THR A 46 16.59 -0.37 23.49
N LEU A 47 17.22 0.02 22.39
CA LEU A 47 17.99 1.27 22.31
C LEU A 47 17.10 2.51 22.50
N CYS A 48 15.89 2.52 21.93
CA CYS A 48 14.92 3.61 22.10
C CYS A 48 14.37 3.73 23.53
N ASN A 49 14.57 2.70 24.37
CA ASN A 49 14.07 2.65 25.75
C ASN A 49 15.20 2.43 26.77
N SER A 50 16.46 2.63 26.37
CA SER A 50 17.59 2.56 27.29
C SER A 50 17.55 3.70 28.32
N ASP A 51 18.14 3.46 29.49
CA ASP A 51 18.32 4.52 30.47
C ASP A 51 19.40 5.53 30.06
N GLU A 52 19.66 6.54 30.91
CA GLU A 52 20.67 7.58 30.67
C GLU A 52 22.09 7.02 30.47
N ASN A 53 22.35 5.80 30.95
CA ASN A 53 23.63 5.09 30.82
C ASN A 53 23.63 4.10 29.64
N GLY A 54 22.55 4.05 28.85
CA GLY A 54 22.40 3.14 27.73
C GLY A 54 21.98 1.71 28.09
N ALA A 55 21.69 1.41 29.37
CA ALA A 55 21.36 0.07 29.82
C ALA A 55 19.93 -0.33 29.46
N ALA A 56 19.73 -1.61 29.17
CA ALA A 56 18.43 -2.16 28.81
C ALA A 56 17.45 -2.07 29.99
N THR A 57 16.24 -1.58 29.73
CA THR A 57 15.20 -1.40 30.75
C THR A 57 14.08 -2.42 30.61
N SER A 58 13.36 -2.67 31.71
CA SER A 58 12.13 -3.49 31.67
C SER A 58 11.03 -2.86 30.80
N ALA A 59 11.08 -1.54 30.57
CA ALA A 59 10.15 -0.86 29.66
C ALA A 59 10.40 -1.26 28.20
N GLY A 60 11.67 -1.38 27.80
CA GLY A 60 12.05 -1.84 26.45
C GLY A 60 11.48 -3.22 26.13
N GLU A 61 11.60 -4.19 27.04
CA GLU A 61 11.06 -5.55 26.81
C GLU A 61 9.53 -5.53 26.70
N ARG A 62 8.83 -4.80 27.60
CA ARG A 62 7.36 -4.66 27.54
C ARG A 62 6.91 -3.99 26.23
N ASN A 63 7.61 -2.96 25.78
CA ASN A 63 7.30 -2.28 24.54
C ASN A 63 7.56 -3.20 23.34
N PHE A 64 8.66 -3.96 23.34
CA PHE A 64 8.96 -4.94 22.29
C PHE A 64 7.84 -5.98 22.15
N THR A 65 7.37 -6.58 23.26
CA THR A 65 6.26 -7.54 23.21
C THR A 65 4.98 -6.93 22.63
N LYS A 66 4.64 -5.69 23.03
CA LYS A 66 3.47 -4.99 22.49
C LYS A 66 3.58 -4.72 21.00
N ILE A 67 4.76 -4.27 20.55
CA ILE A 67 5.02 -3.93 19.16
C ILE A 67 4.99 -5.20 18.30
N LYS A 68 5.66 -6.28 18.73
CA LYS A 68 5.59 -7.60 18.07
C LYS A 68 4.13 -8.05 17.91
N LYS A 69 3.34 -7.97 18.98
CA LYS A 69 1.90 -8.32 18.94
C LYS A 69 1.12 -7.42 17.97
N ALA A 70 1.39 -6.12 17.95
CA ALA A 70 0.71 -5.17 17.06
C ALA A 70 1.00 -5.47 15.58
N ILE A 71 2.27 -5.73 15.24
CA ILE A 71 2.68 -6.08 13.87
C ILE A 71 1.97 -7.37 13.43
N TYR A 72 2.04 -8.43 14.26
CA TYR A 72 1.38 -9.70 13.96
C TYR A 72 -0.13 -9.53 13.75
N SER A 73 -0.79 -8.81 14.65
CA SER A 73 -2.24 -8.56 14.57
C SER A 73 -2.64 -7.83 13.29
N LYS A 74 -1.82 -6.88 12.82
CA LYS A 74 -2.07 -6.13 11.58
C LYS A 74 -1.85 -6.99 10.34
N VAL A 75 -0.78 -7.79 10.29
CA VAL A 75 -0.56 -8.75 9.18
C VAL A 75 -1.73 -9.74 9.11
N ARG A 76 -2.14 -10.30 10.26
CA ARG A 76 -3.30 -11.19 10.37
C ARG A 76 -4.58 -10.53 9.86
N ALA A 77 -4.83 -9.26 10.23
CA ALA A 77 -6.00 -8.53 9.75
C ALA A 77 -6.02 -8.38 8.22
N ILE A 78 -4.86 -8.10 7.61
CA ILE A 78 -4.74 -8.05 6.14
C ILE A 78 -4.96 -9.45 5.54
N MET A 79 -4.42 -10.50 6.15
CA MET A 79 -4.64 -11.89 5.71
C MET A 79 -6.12 -12.28 5.72
N LEU A 80 -6.85 -11.92 6.78
CA LEU A 80 -8.30 -12.14 6.85
C LEU A 80 -9.03 -11.38 5.74
N SER A 81 -8.67 -10.12 5.50
CA SER A 81 -9.30 -9.32 4.44
C SER A 81 -9.08 -9.89 3.03
N VAL A 82 -7.88 -10.44 2.74
CA VAL A 82 -7.64 -11.11 1.46
C VAL A 82 -8.30 -12.49 1.39
N ALA A 83 -8.52 -13.16 2.52
CA ALA A 83 -9.26 -14.42 2.58
C ALA A 83 -10.76 -14.20 2.27
N THR A 84 -11.38 -13.19 2.87
CA THR A 84 -12.80 -12.86 2.62
C THR A 84 -13.05 -12.41 1.18
N THR A 85 -12.09 -11.73 0.56
CA THR A 85 -12.19 -11.28 -0.85
C THR A 85 -12.14 -12.45 -1.86
N ARG A 86 -11.69 -13.64 -1.42
CA ARG A 86 -11.65 -14.86 -2.27
C ARG A 86 -12.95 -15.65 -2.28
N LEU A 87 -13.95 -15.30 -1.46
CA LEU A 87 -15.30 -15.79 -1.69
C LEU A 87 -15.82 -15.07 -2.94
N PRO A 88 -16.08 -15.78 -4.06
CA PRO A 88 -16.75 -15.15 -5.16
C PRO A 88 -18.10 -14.65 -4.64
N THR A 89 -18.33 -13.36 -4.78
CA THR A 89 -19.66 -12.79 -4.95
C THR A 89 -20.30 -13.54 -6.11
N THR A 90 -20.88 -14.70 -5.81
CA THR A 90 -21.82 -15.41 -6.66
C THR A 90 -23.17 -14.79 -6.34
N THR A 91 -23.30 -13.48 -6.59
CA THR A 91 -24.62 -12.95 -6.93
C THR A 91 -24.86 -13.47 -8.34
N LEU A 92 -25.52 -14.63 -8.41
CA LEU A 92 -26.31 -14.96 -9.58
C LEU A 92 -27.27 -13.78 -9.78
N THR A 93 -26.95 -12.90 -10.71
CA THR A 93 -27.98 -12.10 -11.34
C THR A 93 -28.83 -13.09 -12.11
N GLU A 94 -30.01 -13.40 -11.56
CA GLU A 94 -31.14 -13.93 -12.31
C GLU A 94 -31.50 -12.93 -13.41
N ASP A 95 -30.82 -13.00 -14.55
CA ASP A 95 -31.44 -12.70 -15.83
C ASP A 95 -30.53 -13.23 -16.96
N GLU A 96 -31.15 -13.82 -17.98
CA GLU A 96 -30.56 -14.56 -19.11
C GLU A 96 -30.10 -16.02 -18.85
N LEU A 97 -31.07 -16.90 -18.61
CA LEU A 97 -30.96 -18.30 -19.04
C LEU A 97 -31.46 -18.44 -20.50
N PRO A 98 -30.70 -19.06 -21.42
CA PRO A 98 -31.24 -19.53 -22.69
C PRO A 98 -32.12 -20.78 -22.46
N PRO A 99 -33.12 -21.05 -23.35
CA PRO A 99 -34.13 -22.06 -23.09
C PRO A 99 -33.54 -23.48 -23.05
N VAL A 100 -33.86 -24.18 -21.97
CA VAL A 100 -33.49 -25.55 -21.65
C VAL A 100 -34.02 -26.51 -22.71
N ALA A 101 -33.14 -27.28 -23.35
CA ALA A 101 -33.53 -28.49 -24.07
C ALA A 101 -33.70 -29.65 -23.05
N PRO A 102 -34.73 -30.49 -23.17
CA PRO A 102 -35.04 -31.49 -22.17
C PRO A 102 -34.11 -32.71 -22.33
N THR A 103 -33.12 -32.84 -21.46
CA THR A 103 -32.39 -34.10 -21.30
C THR A 103 -33.01 -34.92 -20.19
N LEU A 104 -33.64 -36.03 -20.62
CA LEU A 104 -34.14 -37.11 -19.77
C LEU A 104 -32.96 -37.73 -19.00
N PHE A 105 -32.89 -37.47 -17.69
CA PHE A 105 -32.08 -38.26 -16.78
C PHE A 105 -32.98 -38.94 -15.76
N SER A 106 -32.66 -40.20 -15.48
CA SER A 106 -33.38 -41.12 -14.58
C SER A 106 -33.47 -40.54 -13.16
N GLU A 107 -34.65 -40.67 -12.54
CA GLU A 107 -34.99 -40.21 -11.18
C GLU A 107 -33.97 -40.72 -10.13
N ASP A 108 -33.47 -41.95 -10.31
CA ASP A 108 -32.49 -42.60 -9.43
C ASP A 108 -31.12 -41.88 -9.36
N LEU A 109 -30.75 -41.06 -10.36
CA LEU A 109 -29.49 -40.29 -10.33
C LEU A 109 -29.68 -38.96 -9.58
N MET A 110 -30.91 -38.44 -9.52
CA MET A 110 -31.22 -37.17 -8.86
C MET A 110 -31.28 -37.34 -7.33
N GLU A 111 -31.64 -38.52 -6.84
CA GLU A 111 -31.59 -38.86 -5.42
C GLU A 111 -30.13 -38.98 -4.92
N LEU A 112 -29.23 -39.58 -5.72
CA LEU A 112 -27.80 -39.70 -5.40
C LEU A 112 -27.06 -38.35 -5.42
N ILE A 113 -27.55 -37.38 -6.18
CA ILE A 113 -26.99 -36.01 -6.23
C ILE A 113 -27.66 -35.12 -5.17
N GLY A 114 -28.92 -35.37 -4.82
CA GLY A 114 -29.64 -34.67 -3.75
C GLY A 114 -28.96 -34.82 -2.39
N ASP A 115 -28.51 -36.02 -2.06
CA ASP A 115 -27.75 -36.31 -0.82
C ASP A 115 -26.36 -35.64 -0.79
N VAL A 116 -25.79 -35.28 -1.95
CA VAL A 116 -24.52 -34.55 -2.04
C VAL A 116 -24.73 -33.03 -1.94
N ILE A 117 -25.92 -32.53 -2.26
CA ILE A 117 -26.25 -31.10 -2.24
C ILE A 117 -26.80 -30.66 -0.87
N ASP A 118 -27.41 -31.57 -0.10
CA ASP A 118 -27.85 -31.29 1.29
C ASP A 118 -26.72 -31.48 2.34
N GLY A 119 -25.56 -31.97 1.89
CA GLY A 119 -24.33 -32.00 2.67
C GLY A 119 -23.64 -30.65 2.72
N ASP A 120 -23.98 -29.86 3.74
CA ASP A 120 -23.18 -28.74 4.25
C ASP A 120 -23.41 -27.36 3.58
N ARG A 121 -24.62 -26.81 3.78
CA ARG A 121 -24.76 -25.35 3.90
C ARG A 121 -24.06 -24.90 5.17
N VAL A 122 -22.73 -24.81 5.13
CA VAL A 122 -21.91 -24.24 6.19
C VAL A 122 -22.38 -22.81 6.43
N ALA A 123 -22.89 -22.53 7.63
CA ALA A 123 -23.30 -21.18 8.01
C ALA A 123 -22.15 -20.19 7.76
N PRO A 124 -22.42 -18.94 7.32
CA PRO A 124 -21.38 -17.96 7.03
C PRO A 124 -20.42 -17.71 8.20
N GLU A 125 -20.87 -17.90 9.44
CA GLU A 125 -20.02 -17.84 10.65
C GLU A 125 -18.99 -18.98 10.73
N ALA A 126 -19.37 -20.20 10.34
CA ALA A 126 -18.47 -21.35 10.33
C ALA A 126 -17.42 -21.25 9.20
N VAL A 127 -17.77 -20.65 8.06
CA VAL A 127 -16.79 -20.37 6.98
C VAL A 127 -15.76 -19.32 7.42
N GLN A 128 -16.21 -18.25 8.10
CA GLN A 128 -15.31 -17.22 8.64
C GLN A 128 -14.36 -17.76 9.71
N ASP A 129 -14.85 -18.65 10.59
CA ASP A 129 -14.05 -19.30 11.62
C ASP A 129 -13.00 -20.26 11.02
N MET A 130 -13.36 -21.01 9.97
CA MET A 130 -12.42 -21.86 9.24
C MET A 130 -11.32 -21.05 8.53
N ASP A 131 -11.64 -19.90 7.94
CA ASP A 131 -10.64 -19.05 7.29
C ASP A 131 -9.74 -18.35 8.31
N ALA A 132 -10.25 -18.02 9.49
CA ALA A 132 -9.43 -17.52 10.58
C ALA A 132 -8.41 -18.57 11.06
N ALA A 133 -8.85 -19.81 11.27
CA ALA A 133 -7.96 -20.91 11.65
C ALA A 133 -6.86 -21.15 10.60
N ARG A 134 -7.22 -21.16 9.31
CA ARG A 134 -6.24 -21.33 8.21
C ARG A 134 -5.24 -20.17 8.13
N VAL A 135 -5.69 -18.93 8.37
CA VAL A 135 -4.81 -17.76 8.43
C VAL A 135 -3.81 -17.90 9.57
N ASP A 136 -4.27 -18.35 10.75
CA ASP A 136 -3.42 -18.55 11.92
C ASP A 136 -2.40 -19.67 11.68
N GLU A 137 -2.82 -20.81 11.15
CA GLU A 137 -1.92 -21.90 10.75
C GLU A 137 -0.84 -21.44 9.77
N GLU A 138 -1.20 -20.62 8.79
CA GLU A 138 -0.26 -20.12 7.78
C GLU A 138 0.76 -19.13 8.39
N LEU A 139 0.32 -18.26 9.31
CA LEU A 139 1.19 -17.36 10.07
C LEU A 139 2.15 -18.10 10.99
N GLU A 140 1.66 -19.10 11.73
CA GLU A 140 2.46 -19.94 12.61
C GLU A 140 3.51 -20.72 11.81
N ARG A 141 3.11 -21.28 10.65
CA ARG A 141 4.04 -21.93 9.72
C ARG A 141 5.13 -20.97 9.26
N TRP A 142 4.78 -19.73 8.91
CA TRP A 142 5.75 -18.71 8.49
C TRP A 142 6.75 -18.37 9.60
N GLU A 143 6.29 -18.18 10.83
CA GLU A 143 7.18 -17.88 11.96
C GLU A 143 8.12 -19.08 12.24
N GLY A 144 7.57 -20.29 12.27
CA GLY A 144 8.29 -21.51 12.62
C GLY A 144 9.25 -22.04 11.56
N THR A 145 8.98 -21.85 10.26
CA THR A 145 9.74 -22.50 9.18
C THR A 145 11.04 -21.75 8.86
N PRO A 146 12.24 -22.30 9.09
CA PRO A 146 13.48 -21.63 8.70
C PRO A 146 13.50 -21.36 7.19
N THR A 147 13.81 -20.12 6.81
CA THR A 147 13.85 -19.68 5.42
C THR A 147 15.29 -19.59 4.96
N SER A 148 15.61 -20.27 3.86
CA SER A 148 16.87 -20.06 3.13
C SER A 148 16.58 -19.14 1.95
N PHE A 149 17.06 -17.90 2.03
CA PHE A 149 17.03 -16.99 0.89
C PHE A 149 18.16 -17.36 -0.07
N GLN A 150 17.85 -18.20 -1.05
CA GLN A 150 18.84 -18.67 -2.02
C GLN A 150 19.36 -17.50 -2.87
N GLN A 151 20.67 -17.32 -2.91
CA GLN A 151 21.32 -16.55 -3.97
C GLN A 151 21.40 -17.46 -5.19
N ASN A 152 20.56 -17.22 -6.19
CA ASN A 152 20.55 -18.03 -7.40
C ASN A 152 21.65 -17.51 -8.35
N GLY A 153 22.89 -17.98 -8.16
CA GLY A 153 24.02 -17.56 -9.00
C GLY A 153 24.34 -16.05 -8.94
N GLU A 154 24.59 -15.43 -10.10
CA GLU A 154 25.08 -14.04 -10.24
C GLU A 154 24.11 -12.94 -9.77
N ARG A 155 22.80 -13.22 -9.62
CA ARG A 155 21.80 -12.22 -9.23
C ARG A 155 21.08 -12.61 -7.93
N PRO A 156 20.98 -11.69 -6.94
CA PRO A 156 20.17 -11.94 -5.76
C PRO A 156 18.69 -12.07 -6.16
N VAL A 157 18.04 -13.12 -5.66
CA VAL A 157 16.58 -13.28 -5.75
C VAL A 157 15.93 -12.10 -5.03
N THR A 158 14.82 -11.60 -5.57
CA THR A 158 14.03 -10.54 -4.92
C THR A 158 13.01 -11.14 -3.95
N VAL A 159 12.54 -10.35 -2.98
CA VAL A 159 11.50 -10.78 -2.02
C VAL A 159 10.23 -11.21 -2.76
N LEU A 160 9.84 -10.49 -3.81
CA LEU A 160 8.65 -10.82 -4.60
C LEU A 160 8.81 -12.13 -5.38
N GLU A 161 10.00 -12.42 -5.93
CA GLU A 161 10.28 -13.71 -6.58
C GLU A 161 10.25 -14.88 -5.58
N PHE A 162 10.74 -14.67 -4.35
CA PHE A 162 10.62 -15.67 -3.29
C PHE A 162 9.14 -15.99 -3.01
N TRP A 163 8.31 -14.97 -2.79
CA TRP A 163 6.90 -15.16 -2.47
C TRP A 163 6.08 -15.71 -3.64
N LYS A 164 6.44 -15.36 -4.88
CA LYS A 164 5.86 -15.97 -6.08
C LYS A 164 6.12 -17.48 -6.11
N ARG A 165 7.34 -17.92 -5.81
CA ARG A 165 7.67 -19.36 -5.73
C ARG A 165 6.88 -20.07 -4.64
N GLN A 166 6.70 -19.42 -3.48
CA GLN A 166 5.91 -19.95 -2.37
C GLN A 166 4.42 -20.10 -2.70
N GLU A 167 3.88 -19.19 -3.52
CA GLU A 167 2.52 -19.27 -4.06
C GLU A 167 2.40 -20.42 -5.06
N GLU A 168 3.32 -20.52 -6.02
CA GLU A 168 3.34 -21.57 -7.06
C GLU A 168 3.52 -22.98 -6.48
N SER A 169 4.30 -23.13 -5.40
CA SER A 169 4.47 -24.41 -4.70
C SER A 169 3.27 -24.78 -3.82
N GLY A 170 2.30 -23.87 -3.64
CA GLY A 170 1.14 -24.08 -2.76
C GLY A 170 1.49 -24.10 -1.27
N THR A 171 2.69 -23.67 -0.87
CA THR A 171 3.13 -23.69 0.53
C THR A 171 2.35 -22.67 1.37
N TYR A 172 2.06 -21.52 0.76
CA TYR A 172 1.38 -20.38 1.37
C TYR A 172 0.30 -19.86 0.42
N LYS A 173 -0.92 -19.67 0.93
CA LYS A 173 -2.10 -19.30 0.14
C LYS A 173 -2.47 -17.83 0.30
N PHE A 174 -2.26 -17.25 1.49
CA PHE A 174 -2.70 -15.90 1.84
C PHE A 174 -1.52 -14.92 1.93
N LEU A 175 -0.39 -15.34 2.50
CA LEU A 175 0.79 -14.49 2.68
C LEU A 175 1.34 -13.91 1.37
N PRO A 176 1.42 -14.63 0.23
CA PRO A 176 1.85 -14.03 -1.04
C PRO A 176 0.97 -12.83 -1.47
N LEU A 177 -0.33 -12.85 -1.16
CA LEU A 177 -1.23 -11.72 -1.45
C LEU A 177 -0.95 -10.54 -0.53
N VAL A 178 -0.77 -10.81 0.77
CA VAL A 178 -0.44 -9.79 1.76
C VAL A 178 0.88 -9.11 1.42
N VAL A 179 1.87 -9.87 0.94
CA VAL A 179 3.13 -9.34 0.42
C VAL A 179 2.89 -8.38 -0.73
N ARG A 180 2.05 -8.74 -1.71
CA ARG A 180 1.74 -7.84 -2.84
C ARG A 180 1.13 -6.52 -2.37
N VAL A 181 0.23 -6.56 -1.38
CA VAL A 181 -0.38 -5.36 -0.80
C VAL A 181 0.67 -4.51 -0.09
N LEU A 182 1.45 -5.10 0.81
CA LEU A 182 2.39 -4.36 1.64
C LEU A 182 3.59 -3.83 0.86
N PHE A 183 4.11 -4.59 -0.10
CA PHE A 183 5.27 -4.19 -0.91
C PHE A 183 4.92 -3.26 -2.08
N ALA A 184 3.63 -3.05 -2.35
CA ALA A 184 3.18 -1.96 -3.22
C ALA A 184 3.31 -0.58 -2.53
N ILE A 185 3.44 -0.53 -1.21
CA ILE A 185 3.64 0.71 -0.45
C ILE A 185 5.14 1.07 -0.50
N PRO A 186 5.53 2.16 -1.17
CA PRO A 186 6.92 2.58 -1.21
C PRO A 186 7.38 3.03 0.18
N SER A 187 8.65 2.75 0.51
CA SER A 187 9.25 3.18 1.78
C SER A 187 9.65 4.66 1.81
N SER A 188 9.54 5.37 0.67
CA SER A 188 9.94 6.76 0.52
C SER A 188 9.13 7.48 -0.55
N SER A 189 8.90 8.78 -0.34
CA SER A 189 8.37 9.72 -1.33
C SER A 189 9.39 10.08 -2.42
N ALA A 190 10.67 9.70 -2.29
CA ALA A 190 11.71 10.07 -3.25
C ALA A 190 11.39 9.63 -4.70
N GLN A 191 10.56 8.60 -4.88
CA GLN A 191 10.10 8.19 -6.20
C GLN A 191 9.17 9.23 -6.84
N ILE A 192 8.16 9.70 -6.10
CA ILE A 192 7.28 10.76 -6.57
C ILE A 192 8.04 12.09 -6.73
N GLU A 193 9.02 12.39 -5.88
CA GLU A 193 9.88 13.57 -6.02
C GLU A 193 10.70 13.56 -7.33
N ARG A 194 11.20 12.39 -7.73
CA ARG A 194 11.89 12.23 -9.02
C ARG A 194 10.93 12.42 -10.20
N ASP A 195 9.71 11.90 -10.07
CA ASP A 195 8.67 12.04 -11.09
C ASP A 195 8.25 13.51 -11.24
N PHE A 196 8.04 14.22 -10.13
CA PHE A 196 7.81 15.68 -10.12
C PHE A 196 9.00 16.48 -10.65
N GLY A 197 10.23 16.08 -10.31
CA GLY A 197 11.43 16.72 -10.85
C GLY A 197 11.53 16.61 -12.37
N THR A 198 11.12 15.47 -12.93
CA THR A 198 11.07 15.24 -14.38
C THR A 198 9.95 16.05 -15.02
N ALA A 199 8.80 16.17 -14.35
CA ALA A 199 7.69 17.02 -14.77
C ALA A 199 7.89 18.52 -14.49
N GLY A 200 8.97 18.92 -13.81
CA GLY A 200 9.22 20.30 -13.38
C GLY A 200 9.21 21.32 -14.53
N GLN A 201 9.66 20.93 -15.72
CA GLN A 201 9.61 21.79 -16.90
C GLN A 201 8.21 21.97 -17.49
N LEU A 202 7.26 21.08 -17.18
CA LEU A 202 5.86 21.14 -17.60
C LEU A 202 4.99 21.99 -16.66
N VAL A 203 5.47 22.24 -15.44
CA VAL A 203 4.73 22.96 -14.38
C VAL A 203 5.37 24.32 -14.03
N THR A 204 6.48 24.69 -14.68
CA THR A 204 7.14 25.99 -14.46
C THR A 204 6.60 27.07 -15.40
N PRO A 205 6.35 28.31 -14.90
CA PRO A 205 5.73 29.38 -15.70
C PRO A 205 6.51 29.80 -16.96
N GLN A 206 7.79 29.43 -17.05
CA GLN A 206 8.71 29.93 -18.07
C GLN A 206 8.75 29.09 -19.35
N ARG A 207 8.10 27.92 -19.39
CA ARG A 207 7.95 27.13 -20.63
C ARG A 207 6.60 26.43 -20.67
N GLY A 208 5.70 26.94 -21.52
CA GLY A 208 4.49 26.24 -21.96
C GLY A 208 3.41 26.14 -20.89
N SER A 209 2.44 27.07 -20.91
CA SER A 209 1.18 26.93 -20.19
C SER A 209 0.40 25.74 -20.76
N ILE A 210 0.73 24.52 -20.33
CA ILE A 210 -0.09 23.35 -20.60
C ILE A 210 -1.22 23.30 -19.57
N ALA A 211 -2.42 22.92 -20.01
CA ALA A 211 -3.55 22.78 -19.10
C ALA A 211 -3.25 21.69 -18.05
N PRO A 212 -3.73 21.80 -16.80
CA PRO A 212 -3.43 20.86 -15.73
C PRO A 212 -3.65 19.38 -16.08
N HIS A 213 -4.77 19.05 -16.75
CA HIS A 213 -5.05 17.68 -17.19
C HIS A 213 -4.03 17.12 -18.18
N ASN A 214 -3.35 17.98 -18.95
CA ASN A 214 -2.29 17.57 -19.87
C ASN A 214 -0.97 17.30 -19.13
N VAL A 215 -0.74 17.92 -17.97
CA VAL A 215 0.39 17.60 -17.08
C VAL A 215 0.25 16.16 -16.59
N ASP A 216 -0.93 15.82 -16.04
CA ASP A 216 -1.20 14.51 -15.45
C ASP A 216 -1.14 13.39 -16.49
N MET A 217 -1.79 13.60 -17.64
CA MET A 217 -1.75 12.68 -18.78
C MET A 217 -0.32 12.46 -19.27
N SER A 218 0.48 13.52 -19.39
CA SER A 218 1.87 13.42 -19.87
C SER A 218 2.76 12.70 -18.85
N ALA A 219 2.60 12.98 -17.55
CA ALA A 219 3.32 12.29 -16.48
C ALA A 219 2.96 10.80 -16.46
N PHE A 220 1.66 10.47 -16.54
CA PHE A 220 1.18 9.09 -16.60
C PHE A 220 1.78 8.32 -17.78
N LEU A 221 1.72 8.88 -19.00
CA LEU A 221 2.27 8.24 -20.19
C LEU A 221 3.80 8.09 -20.10
N ASN A 222 4.50 9.07 -19.53
CA ASN A 222 5.95 9.01 -19.36
C ASN A 222 6.37 7.89 -18.39
N CYS A 223 5.69 7.76 -17.24
CA CYS A 223 5.96 6.70 -16.26
C CYS A 223 5.57 5.31 -16.77
N ASN A 224 4.61 5.22 -17.70
CA ASN A 224 4.06 3.96 -18.22
C ASN A 224 4.42 3.70 -19.69
N ARG A 225 5.50 4.30 -20.22
CA ARG A 225 5.88 4.19 -21.64
C ARG A 225 6.13 2.76 -22.14
N HIS A 226 6.38 1.83 -21.22
CA HIS A 226 6.53 0.41 -21.54
C HIS A 226 5.18 -0.31 -21.75
N PHE A 227 4.08 0.27 -21.28
CA PHE A 227 2.71 -0.23 -21.49
C PHE A 227 2.01 0.43 -22.68
N VAL A 228 2.42 1.66 -23.06
CA VAL A 228 1.77 2.44 -24.11
C VAL A 228 2.78 2.88 -25.15
N ASP A 229 2.63 2.37 -26.38
CA ASP A 229 3.30 2.94 -27.54
C ASP A 229 2.44 4.04 -28.16
N VAL A 230 2.74 5.28 -27.78
CA VAL A 230 2.05 6.48 -28.28
C VAL A 230 2.16 6.65 -29.80
N THR A 231 3.12 5.98 -30.45
CA THR A 231 3.26 6.04 -31.92
C THR A 231 2.19 5.22 -32.64
N GLN A 232 1.54 4.29 -31.94
CA GLN A 232 0.46 3.46 -32.46
C GLN A 232 -0.94 4.07 -32.21
N CYS A 233 -1.02 5.19 -31.49
CA CYS A 233 -2.29 5.84 -31.19
C CYS A 233 -2.82 6.61 -32.41
N SER A 234 -4.07 6.34 -32.80
CA SER A 234 -4.74 7.11 -33.84
C SER A 234 -4.95 8.57 -33.40
N LYS A 235 -4.72 9.51 -34.32
CA LYS A 235 -4.87 10.94 -34.04
C LYS A 235 -6.35 11.27 -33.80
N ILE A 236 -6.66 11.78 -32.61
CA ILE A 236 -7.99 12.29 -32.28
C ILE A 236 -8.26 13.52 -33.16
N ARG A 237 -9.47 13.61 -33.72
CA ARG A 237 -9.90 14.78 -34.49
C ARG A 237 -10.19 15.93 -33.53
N GLU A 238 -9.86 17.15 -33.93
CA GLU A 238 -9.95 18.34 -33.05
C GLU A 238 -11.33 18.53 -32.42
N ARG A 239 -12.40 18.26 -33.18
CA ARG A 239 -13.80 18.32 -32.72
C ARG A 239 -14.18 17.29 -31.65
N ASP A 240 -13.43 16.20 -31.54
CA ASP A 240 -13.74 15.07 -30.67
C ASP A 240 -12.91 15.12 -29.37
N ILE A 241 -11.92 16.03 -29.25
CA ILE A 241 -10.95 16.10 -28.13
C ILE A 241 -11.64 16.13 -26.76
N ASP A 242 -12.67 16.96 -26.60
CA ASP A 242 -13.38 17.12 -25.33
C ASP A 242 -14.04 15.83 -24.83
N MET A 243 -14.38 14.91 -25.73
CA MET A 243 -14.97 13.61 -25.38
C MET A 243 -13.94 12.62 -24.83
N TYR A 244 -12.65 12.87 -25.05
CA TYR A 244 -11.54 11.99 -24.62
C TYR A 244 -10.78 12.53 -23.41
N ILE A 245 -11.20 13.67 -22.84
CA ILE A 245 -10.64 14.18 -21.58
C ILE A 245 -11.16 13.29 -20.43
N PRO A 246 -10.28 12.58 -19.70
CA PRO A 246 -10.72 11.68 -18.65
C PRO A 246 -11.40 12.43 -17.49
N SER A 247 -12.57 11.94 -17.05
CA SER A 247 -13.35 12.57 -15.97
C SER A 247 -12.73 12.40 -14.59
N ASN A 248 -11.90 11.37 -14.40
CA ASN A 248 -11.20 11.06 -13.15
C ASN A 248 -10.06 12.03 -12.80
N VAL A 249 -9.70 12.96 -13.70
CA VAL A 249 -8.73 14.03 -13.44
C VAL A 249 -9.37 15.21 -12.69
N LYS A 250 -10.70 15.24 -12.56
CA LYS A 250 -11.44 16.25 -11.78
C LYS A 250 -11.74 15.69 -10.38
N VAL A 251 -10.72 15.64 -9.52
CA VAL A 251 -10.96 15.47 -8.08
C VAL A 251 -11.33 16.84 -7.54
N SER A 252 -12.61 17.08 -7.27
CA SER A 252 -13.00 18.19 -6.41
C SER A 252 -12.41 17.90 -5.05
N MET A 253 -11.43 18.70 -4.62
CA MET A 253 -11.13 18.82 -3.20
C MET A 253 -12.40 19.45 -2.63
N GLU A 254 -13.22 18.64 -1.96
CA GLU A 254 -14.25 19.20 -1.11
C GLU A 254 -13.52 20.12 -0.13
N ASP A 255 -13.98 21.38 -0.03
CA ASP A 255 -13.48 22.30 0.98
C ASP A 255 -13.84 21.69 2.33
N ASP A 256 -12.95 20.85 2.87
CA ASP A 256 -13.04 20.40 4.25
C ASP A 256 -13.08 21.69 5.08
N ASP A 257 -14.21 21.87 5.75
CA ASP A 257 -14.53 23.02 6.56
C ASP A 257 -13.29 23.45 7.36
N ALA A 258 -12.81 24.65 7.07
CA ALA A 258 -11.80 25.34 7.86
C ALA A 258 -12.39 25.69 9.23
N GLU A 259 -12.61 24.69 10.08
CA GLU A 259 -12.88 24.87 11.50
C GLU A 259 -11.58 24.65 12.27
N GLY A 260 -11.03 25.76 12.76
CA GLY A 260 -10.21 25.76 13.99
C GLY A 260 -8.70 25.70 13.81
N TYR A 261 -8.12 26.65 13.07
CA TYR A 261 -6.82 27.18 13.43
C TYR A 261 -7.05 28.56 14.04
N ASP A 262 -7.23 28.61 15.36
CA ASP A 262 -7.06 29.86 16.11
C ASP A 262 -5.58 30.23 16.02
N GLU A 263 -5.25 31.14 15.11
CA GLU A 263 -4.00 31.89 15.17
C GLU A 263 -4.14 32.87 16.33
N ASP A 264 -3.47 32.57 17.44
CA ASP A 264 -3.26 33.53 18.53
C ASP A 264 -2.48 34.74 17.96
N ASP A 265 -3.21 35.82 17.70
CA ASP A 265 -2.69 37.16 17.43
C ASP A 265 -1.89 37.65 18.65
N ASP A 266 -0.57 37.54 18.61
CA ASP A 266 0.32 38.41 19.37
C ASP A 266 0.84 39.52 18.46
N ASP A 267 0.08 40.61 18.43
CA ASP A 267 0.49 41.94 18.00
C ASP A 267 1.67 42.41 18.87
N ASP A 268 2.88 42.50 18.31
CA ASP A 268 3.81 43.55 18.71
C ASP A 268 4.46 44.22 17.49
N LYS A 269 4.36 45.55 17.52
CA LYS A 269 4.66 46.47 16.42
C LYS A 269 6.10 46.96 16.48
N THR A 270 6.56 47.35 15.29
CA THR A 270 7.69 48.25 14.97
C THR A 270 9.08 47.57 14.92
N SER A 271 9.82 47.60 13.82
CA SER A 271 10.28 48.83 13.15
C SER A 271 10.84 48.57 11.73
N SER A 272 10.24 49.24 10.75
CA SER A 272 10.82 49.99 9.61
C SER A 272 11.95 49.42 8.71
N SER A 273 11.64 49.52 7.40
CA SER A 273 12.49 49.98 6.26
C SER A 273 13.56 48.98 5.73
N SER A 274 13.79 48.79 4.43
CA SER A 274 13.48 49.57 3.23
C SER A 274 13.62 48.69 1.97
N SER A 275 12.74 48.90 1.00
CA SER A 275 12.80 48.40 -0.37
C SER A 275 13.93 49.06 -1.17
N SER A 276 14.65 48.28 -1.98
CA SER A 276 15.46 48.78 -3.09
C SER A 276 15.29 47.88 -4.31
N SER A 277 14.44 48.35 -5.22
CA SER A 277 14.31 47.91 -6.60
C SER A 277 15.44 48.52 -7.45
N SER A 278 16.16 47.70 -8.20
CA SER A 278 17.11 48.15 -9.23
C SER A 278 16.77 47.51 -10.56
N SER A 279 16.03 48.25 -11.38
CA SER A 279 15.88 48.06 -12.82
C SER A 279 17.21 48.32 -13.55
N LEU A 280 17.58 47.47 -14.51
CA LEU A 280 18.51 47.86 -15.58
C LEU A 280 18.00 47.36 -16.93
N SER A 281 17.60 48.33 -17.72
CA SER A 281 17.14 48.29 -19.10
C SER A 281 18.28 48.10 -20.09
N THR A 282 18.03 47.22 -21.06
CA THR A 282 18.43 47.19 -22.48
C THR A 282 19.40 48.26 -23.03
N SER A 283 20.39 47.81 -23.81
CA SER A 283 20.78 48.49 -25.04
C SER A 283 21.31 47.50 -26.09
N SER A 284 20.71 47.56 -27.28
CA SER A 284 21.00 46.73 -28.46
C SER A 284 22.12 47.31 -29.34
N THR A 285 22.86 46.39 -30.00
CA THR A 285 23.47 46.44 -31.35
C THR A 285 24.57 47.47 -31.67
N PRO A 286 25.40 47.26 -32.73
CA PRO A 286 25.33 46.26 -33.83
C PRO A 286 26.10 44.96 -33.57
#